data_AF-A0A218MXD7-F1
#
_entry.id   AF-A0A218MXD7-F1
#
_cell.length_a   1.000
_cell.length_b   1.000
_cell.length_c   1.000
_cell.angle_alpha   90.00
_cell.angle_beta   90.00
_cell.angle_gamma   90.00
#
_symmetry.space_group_name_H-M   'P 1'
#
loop_
_entity.id
_entity.type
_entity.pdbx_description
1 polymer ?
#
loop_
_entity_poly.entity_id
_entity_poly.type
_entity_poly.pdbx_seq_one_letter_code
_entity_poly.pdbx_strand_id
1 'polypeptide(L)'
;RIDGIEYKKGAEVHDPLKASFMAGGAAFGYKMDDIRVDVEGLYSQLNKNDVSGATFTPTTVANSVAAFSGLVNVYYDIAIEDMPITPYVGVGVGAAYISNPSEADAVKDQKGFGFAYQAKAGVSYDVTPEIKLYAGARYFGSYGASFNKEAVSATKEINVLYSAVGAEAGV
;
A
#
# COMPACT_ATOMS: atom_id res chain seq x y z
N ARG A 1 4.95 -1.20 9.45
CA ARG A 1 5.93 -1.73 10.41
C ARG A 1 7.03 -2.46 9.64
N ILE A 2 8.32 -2.20 9.88
CA ILE A 2 9.41 -2.99 9.28
C ILE A 2 10.05 -3.79 10.40
N ASP A 3 9.96 -5.12 10.34
CA ASP A 3 10.64 -5.97 11.31
C ASP A 3 12.12 -6.11 10.89
N GLY A 4 13.03 -5.84 11.83
CA GLY A 4 14.49 -5.80 11.60
C GLY A 4 15.11 -4.39 11.59
N ILE A 5 14.29 -3.34 11.61
CA ILE A 5 14.70 -1.94 11.81
C ILE A 5 14.06 -1.44 13.11
N GLU A 6 14.88 -1.12 14.12
CA GLU A 6 14.37 -0.49 15.35
C GLU A 6 14.41 1.03 15.20
N TYR A 7 13.29 1.69 15.51
CA TYR A 7 13.19 3.15 15.59
C TYR A 7 12.76 3.55 17.01
N LYS A 8 13.69 4.10 17.78
CA LYS A 8 13.48 4.38 19.21
C LYS A 8 13.65 5.86 19.54
N LYS A 9 12.79 6.37 20.42
CA LYS A 9 12.96 7.64 21.13
C LYS A 9 12.97 7.37 22.63
N GLY A 10 14.14 7.44 23.25
CA GLY A 10 14.30 6.95 24.63
C GLY A 10 14.01 5.44 24.72
N ALA A 11 13.11 5.03 25.63
CA ALA A 11 12.69 3.63 25.76
C ALA A 11 11.49 3.25 24.85
N GLU A 12 10.90 4.22 24.15
CA GLU A 12 9.69 4.01 23.35
C GLU A 12 10.05 3.58 21.92
N VAL A 13 9.37 2.52 21.45
CA VAL A 13 9.51 1.99 20.08
C VAL A 13 8.43 2.63 19.21
N HIS A 14 8.85 3.24 18.11
CA HIS A 14 7.97 3.86 17.11
C HIS A 14 8.04 3.12 15.78
N ASP A 15 7.00 3.26 14.96
CA ASP A 15 7.03 2.76 13.59
C ASP A 15 8.02 3.60 12.74
N PRO A 16 8.97 2.98 12.02
CA PRO A 16 10.01 3.67 11.25
C PRO A 16 9.48 4.41 10.00
N LEU A 17 8.29 4.03 9.53
CA LEU A 17 7.64 4.61 8.35
C LEU A 17 6.30 5.24 8.72
N LYS A 18 6.05 6.45 8.24
CA LYS A 18 4.75 7.10 8.35
C LYS A 18 3.77 6.38 7.40
N ALA A 19 2.51 6.24 7.78
CA ALA A 19 1.45 5.77 6.88
C ALA A 19 1.45 6.68 5.63
N SER A 20 1.96 6.17 4.51
CA SER A 20 2.13 7.00 3.31
C SER A 20 0.86 7.05 2.51
N PHE A 21 0.63 8.22 1.92
CA PHE A 21 -0.35 8.43 0.88
C PHE A 21 0.06 7.61 -0.35
N MET A 22 -0.88 6.84 -0.90
CA MET A 22 -0.64 6.12 -2.16
C MET A 22 -0.47 7.17 -3.26
N ALA A 23 0.73 7.26 -3.82
CA ALA A 23 1.16 8.38 -4.67
C ALA A 23 0.39 8.45 -6.01
N GLY A 24 -0.23 7.35 -6.41
CA GLY A 24 -1.14 7.30 -7.54
C GLY A 24 -1.36 5.86 -8.00
N GLY A 25 -2.42 5.66 -8.78
CA GLY A 25 -2.73 4.36 -9.36
C GLY A 25 -3.67 4.51 -10.54
N ALA A 26 -3.76 3.45 -11.33
CA ALA A 26 -4.72 3.33 -12.40
C ALA A 26 -5.40 1.97 -12.30
N ALA A 27 -6.70 1.93 -12.52
CA ALA A 27 -7.49 0.72 -12.52
C ALA A 27 -8.23 0.59 -13.85
N PHE A 28 -8.32 -0.64 -14.35
CA PHE A 28 -9.14 -1.00 -15.51
C PHE A 28 -10.01 -2.18 -15.11
N GLY A 29 -11.32 -2.05 -15.30
CA GLY A 29 -12.26 -3.05 -14.83
C GLY A 29 -13.51 -3.17 -15.68
N TYR A 30 -14.30 -4.18 -15.36
CA TYR A 30 -15.57 -4.49 -15.97
C TYR A 30 -16.62 -4.74 -14.89
N LYS A 31 -17.83 -4.24 -15.11
CA LYS A 31 -18.98 -4.43 -14.22
C LYS A 31 -19.97 -5.42 -14.85
N MET A 32 -20.36 -6.41 -14.06
CA MET A 32 -21.31 -7.47 -14.36
C MET A 32 -22.45 -7.39 -13.34
N ASP A 33 -23.56 -6.76 -13.70
CA ASP A 33 -24.70 -6.50 -12.81
C ASP A 33 -24.25 -5.88 -11.47
N ASP A 34 -24.31 -6.63 -10.37
CA ASP A 34 -23.93 -6.18 -9.02
C ASP A 34 -22.44 -6.39 -8.68
N ILE A 35 -21.72 -7.16 -9.51
CA ILE A 35 -20.32 -7.50 -9.29
C ILE A 35 -19.44 -6.70 -10.24
N ARG A 36 -18.43 -6.02 -9.70
CA ARG A 36 -17.40 -5.37 -10.50
C ARG A 36 -16.05 -6.04 -10.27
N VAL A 37 -15.28 -6.25 -11.33
CA VAL A 37 -13.91 -6.77 -11.25
C VAL A 37 -12.98 -5.74 -11.90
N ASP A 38 -11.88 -5.40 -11.25
CA ASP A 38 -10.85 -4.55 -11.84
C ASP A 38 -9.44 -5.12 -11.61
N VAL A 39 -8.51 -4.64 -12.42
CA VAL A 39 -7.08 -4.78 -12.23
C VAL A 39 -6.52 -3.40 -11.94
N GLU A 40 -5.81 -3.25 -10.83
CA GLU A 40 -5.27 -1.99 -10.34
C GLU A 40 -3.75 -2.06 -10.25
N GLY A 41 -3.08 -1.08 -10.85
CA GLY A 41 -1.65 -0.82 -10.67
C GLY A 41 -1.46 0.39 -9.75
N LEU A 42 -0.64 0.23 -8.72
CA LEU A 42 -0.44 1.22 -7.66
C LEU A 42 1.04 1.52 -7.51
N TYR A 43 1.35 2.81 -7.42
CA TYR A 43 2.67 3.31 -7.07
C TYR A 43 2.60 4.08 -5.76
N SER A 44 3.51 3.76 -4.84
CA SER A 44 3.61 4.42 -3.54
C SER A 44 5.06 4.73 -3.23
N GLN A 45 5.32 5.96 -2.81
CA GLN A 45 6.59 6.35 -2.20
C GLN A 45 6.37 6.51 -0.70
N LEU A 46 7.09 5.73 0.08
CA LEU A 46 7.07 5.77 1.55
C LEU A 46 8.22 6.65 1.99
N ASN A 47 7.94 7.81 2.55
CA ASN A 47 8.99 8.66 3.14
C ASN A 47 9.28 8.22 4.57
N LYS A 48 10.55 8.32 4.96
CA LYS A 48 11.03 8.10 6.34
C LYS A 48 10.30 9.02 7.30
N ASN A 49 9.90 8.50 8.45
CA ASN A 49 9.31 9.31 9.51
C ASN A 49 10.43 10.14 10.17
N ASP A 50 10.29 11.46 10.22
CA ASP A 50 11.29 12.34 10.81
C ASP A 50 10.81 12.81 12.19
N VAL A 51 10.97 11.94 13.19
CA VAL A 51 10.79 12.29 14.60
C VAL A 51 12.12 12.82 15.12
N SER A 52 12.15 14.11 15.44
CA SER A 52 13.31 14.77 16.03
C SER A 52 13.78 14.04 17.30
N GLY A 53 15.06 13.65 17.31
CA GLY A 53 15.72 12.96 18.42
C GLY A 53 15.57 11.43 18.46
N ALA A 54 14.96 10.80 17.45
CA ALA A 54 14.85 9.34 17.36
C ALA A 54 16.03 8.73 16.57
N THR A 55 16.51 7.56 16.99
CA THR A 55 17.64 6.87 16.36
C THR A 55 17.16 5.59 15.67
N PHE A 56 17.59 5.40 14.43
CA PHE A 56 17.40 4.14 13.70
C PHE A 56 18.55 3.19 14.01
N THR A 57 18.23 1.93 14.28
CA THR A 57 19.22 0.84 14.33
C THR A 57 18.81 -0.19 13.29
N PRO A 58 19.56 -0.35 12.19
CA PRO A 58 20.86 0.27 11.86
C PRO A 58 20.72 1.76 11.45
N THR A 59 21.83 2.51 11.39
CA THR A 59 21.81 3.94 11.01
C THR A 59 21.62 4.17 9.50
N THR A 60 21.79 3.13 8.68
CA THR A 60 21.71 3.13 7.21
C THR A 60 20.29 2.80 6.70
N VAL A 61 19.27 3.52 7.19
CA VAL A 61 17.86 3.32 6.76
C VAL A 61 17.51 4.27 5.63
N ALA A 62 16.86 3.72 4.59
CA ALA A 62 16.40 4.42 3.40
C ALA A 62 15.53 5.62 3.71
N ASN A 63 15.84 6.74 3.04
CA ASN A 63 15.08 7.98 3.18
C ASN A 63 13.71 7.86 2.49
N SER A 64 13.61 7.04 1.46
CA SER A 64 12.35 6.65 0.84
C SER A 64 12.35 5.20 0.35
N VAL A 65 11.20 4.53 0.47
CA VAL A 65 10.98 3.19 -0.10
C VAL A 65 9.92 3.29 -1.18
N ALA A 66 10.30 2.92 -2.40
CA ALA A 66 9.33 2.76 -3.49
C ALA A 66 8.65 1.39 -3.38
N ALA A 67 7.33 1.39 -3.48
CA ALA A 67 6.51 0.18 -3.56
C ALA A 67 5.62 0.29 -4.80
N PHE A 68 5.72 -0.71 -5.67
CA PHE A 68 4.78 -0.92 -6.76
C PHE A 68 3.90 -2.11 -6.40
N SER A 69 2.60 -2.06 -6.66
CA SER A 69 1.75 -3.24 -6.51
C SER A 69 0.77 -3.37 -7.66
N GLY A 70 0.46 -4.62 -7.98
CA GLY A 70 -0.58 -4.98 -8.92
C GLY A 70 -1.59 -5.86 -8.20
N LEU A 71 -2.87 -5.47 -8.25
CA LEU A 71 -3.96 -6.20 -7.60
C LEU A 71 -5.07 -6.48 -8.59
N VAL A 72 -5.77 -7.59 -8.35
CA VAL A 72 -7.09 -7.84 -8.91
C VAL A 72 -8.09 -7.60 -7.79
N ASN A 73 -9.07 -6.74 -8.03
CA ASN A 73 -10.10 -6.42 -7.06
C ASN A 73 -11.46 -6.93 -7.54
N VAL A 74 -12.29 -7.34 -6.59
CA VAL A 74 -13.69 -7.66 -6.78
C VAL A 74 -14.50 -6.76 -5.85
N TYR A 75 -15.58 -6.19 -6.37
CA TYR A 75 -16.48 -5.31 -5.66
C TYR A 75 -17.90 -5.82 -5.75
N TYR A 76 -18.65 -5.48 -4.72
CA TYR A 76 -20.08 -5.63 -4.67
C TYR A 76 -20.70 -4.25 -4.53
N ASP A 77 -21.47 -3.86 -5.55
CA ASP A 77 -22.21 -2.61 -5.59
C ASP A 77 -23.59 -2.85 -4.98
N ILE A 78 -23.93 -2.09 -3.93
CA ILE A 78 -25.21 -2.19 -3.25
C ILE A 78 -26.18 -1.24 -3.96
N ALA A 79 -27.05 -1.80 -4.79
CA ALA A 79 -28.10 -1.04 -5.43
C ALA A 79 -29.13 -0.59 -4.38
N ILE A 80 -29.37 0.73 -4.31
CA ILE A 80 -30.46 1.31 -3.52
C ILE A 80 -31.46 1.86 -4.52
N GLU A 81 -32.71 1.37 -4.47
CA GLU A 81 -33.79 1.85 -5.32
C GLU A 81 -33.97 3.37 -5.16
N ASP A 82 -34.22 4.05 -6.27
CA ASP A 82 -34.52 5.49 -6.35
C ASP A 82 -33.44 6.45 -5.80
N MET A 83 -32.18 6.00 -5.66
CA MET A 83 -31.07 6.86 -5.26
C MET A 83 -29.95 6.95 -6.31
N PRO A 84 -29.41 8.15 -6.58
CA PRO A 84 -28.24 8.31 -7.46
C PRO A 84 -26.91 7.88 -6.80
N ILE A 85 -26.95 7.38 -5.56
CA ILE A 85 -25.80 6.97 -4.78
C ILE A 85 -25.79 5.44 -4.68
N THR A 86 -24.66 4.83 -5.05
CA THR A 86 -24.41 3.39 -4.96
C THR A 86 -23.27 3.13 -3.98
N PRO A 87 -23.53 2.69 -2.74
CA PRO A 87 -22.49 2.20 -1.86
C PRO A 87 -21.81 0.96 -2.43
N TYR A 88 -20.52 0.79 -2.17
CA TYR A 88 -19.76 -0.39 -2.59
C TYR A 88 -18.82 -0.87 -1.50
N VAL A 89 -18.57 -2.18 -1.51
CA VAL A 89 -17.48 -2.81 -0.77
C VAL A 89 -16.66 -3.66 -1.73
N GLY A 90 -15.36 -3.77 -1.50
CA GLY A 90 -14.49 -4.55 -2.34
C GLY A 90 -13.30 -5.12 -1.61
N VAL A 91 -12.78 -6.20 -2.15
CA VAL A 91 -11.56 -6.86 -1.69
C VAL A 91 -10.65 -7.14 -2.87
N GLY A 92 -9.35 -7.10 -2.62
CA GLY A 92 -8.34 -7.31 -3.63
C GLY A 92 -7.20 -8.15 -3.14
N VAL A 93 -6.57 -8.87 -4.06
CA VAL A 93 -5.37 -9.66 -3.82
C VAL A 93 -4.40 -9.47 -4.98
N GLY A 94 -3.11 -9.60 -4.69
CA GLY A 94 -2.09 -9.41 -5.71
C GLY A 94 -0.68 -9.53 -5.17
N ALA A 95 0.23 -8.81 -5.81
CA ALA A 95 1.64 -8.80 -5.46
C ALA A 95 2.14 -7.35 -5.30
N ALA A 96 3.03 -7.17 -4.33
CA ALA A 96 3.78 -5.94 -4.13
C ALA A 96 5.25 -6.19 -4.43
N TYR A 97 5.87 -5.26 -5.14
CA TYR A 97 7.29 -5.18 -5.41
C TYR A 97 7.87 -3.98 -4.66
N ILE A 98 8.69 -4.27 -3.67
CA ILE A 98 9.16 -3.29 -2.67
C ILE A 98 10.69 -3.18 -2.78
N SER A 99 11.21 -1.95 -2.74
CA SER A 99 12.66 -1.72 -2.66
C SER A 99 13.20 -1.96 -1.24
N ASN A 100 14.48 -2.35 -1.14
CA ASN A 100 15.12 -2.55 0.15
C ASN A 100 15.11 -1.25 0.99
N PRO A 101 14.63 -1.26 2.25
CA PRO A 101 14.67 -0.11 3.13
C PRO A 101 16.07 0.22 3.70
N SER A 102 17.15 -0.39 3.21
CA SER A 102 18.55 -0.11 3.59
C SER A 102 19.26 0.77 2.55
N GLU A 103 20.04 1.77 2.99
CA GLU A 103 20.90 2.63 2.13
C GLU A 103 22.30 2.05 1.91
N ALA A 104 22.59 0.87 2.46
CA ALA A 104 23.90 0.25 2.27
C ALA A 104 24.14 -0.05 0.78
N ASP A 105 25.26 0.45 0.22
CA ASP A 105 25.56 0.37 -1.23
C ASP A 105 25.47 -1.04 -1.81
N ALA A 106 25.79 -2.06 -1.01
CA ALA A 106 25.77 -3.46 -1.45
C ALA A 106 24.34 -4.04 -1.58
N VAL A 107 23.32 -3.42 -0.97
CA VAL A 107 21.96 -3.98 -0.87
C VAL A 107 20.83 -2.99 -1.17
N LYS A 108 21.11 -1.69 -1.32
CA LYS A 108 20.12 -0.64 -1.60
C LYS A 108 19.31 -0.87 -2.89
N ASP A 109 19.93 -1.52 -3.88
CA ASP A 109 19.28 -1.82 -5.17
C ASP A 109 18.49 -3.14 -5.15
N GLN A 110 18.46 -3.87 -4.01
CA GLN A 110 17.66 -5.07 -3.86
C GLN A 110 16.16 -4.74 -3.89
N LYS A 111 15.40 -5.62 -4.52
CA LYS A 111 13.94 -5.54 -4.61
C LYS A 111 13.34 -6.89 -4.27
N GLY A 112 12.18 -6.87 -3.61
CA GLY A 112 11.56 -8.05 -3.04
C GLY A 112 10.09 -8.10 -3.40
N PHE A 113 9.62 -9.30 -3.75
CA PHE A 113 8.20 -9.57 -3.92
C PHE A 113 7.56 -9.93 -2.59
N GLY A 114 6.38 -9.39 -2.35
CA GLY A 114 5.50 -9.74 -1.25
C GLY A 114 4.08 -9.99 -1.76
N PHE A 115 3.31 -10.74 -1.00
CA PHE A 115 1.88 -10.86 -1.22
C PHE A 115 1.20 -9.53 -0.84
N ALA A 116 0.24 -9.08 -1.64
CA ALA A 116 -0.54 -7.89 -1.40
C ALA A 116 -2.02 -8.23 -1.25
N TYR A 117 -2.71 -7.53 -0.36
CA TYR A 117 -4.14 -7.64 -0.16
C TYR A 117 -4.73 -6.28 0.14
N GLN A 118 -6.01 -6.14 -0.13
CA GLN A 118 -6.70 -4.88 0.05
C GLN A 118 -8.18 -5.06 0.39
N ALA A 119 -8.70 -4.14 1.19
CA ALA A 119 -10.13 -3.90 1.35
C ALA A 119 -10.47 -2.46 0.95
N LYS A 120 -11.61 -2.26 0.29
CA LYS A 120 -12.15 -0.96 -0.14
C LYS A 120 -13.61 -0.86 0.29
N ALA A 121 -14.05 0.32 0.69
CA ALA A 121 -15.45 0.62 0.92
C ALA A 121 -15.72 2.08 0.59
N GLY A 122 -16.82 2.38 -0.08
CA GLY A 122 -17.12 3.73 -0.51
C GLY A 122 -18.51 3.91 -1.07
N VAL A 123 -18.71 5.04 -1.72
CA VAL A 123 -19.93 5.40 -2.42
C VAL A 123 -19.59 5.92 -3.81
N SER A 124 -20.41 5.54 -4.79
CA SER A 124 -20.39 6.08 -6.14
C SER A 124 -21.62 6.95 -6.37
N TYR A 125 -21.47 8.03 -7.11
CA TYR A 125 -22.54 8.96 -7.50
C TYR A 125 -22.59 9.08 -9.02
N ASP A 126 -23.76 8.79 -9.58
CA ASP A 126 -23.98 8.85 -11.02
C ASP A 126 -24.25 10.30 -11.43
N VAL A 127 -23.26 10.97 -12.04
CA VAL A 127 -23.41 12.36 -12.53
C VAL A 127 -24.10 12.37 -13.88
N THR A 128 -23.65 11.50 -14.79
CA THR A 128 -24.30 11.20 -16.07
C THR A 128 -24.26 9.68 -16.29
N PRO A 129 -25.04 9.12 -17.26
CA PRO A 129 -24.98 7.68 -17.55
C PRO A 129 -23.56 7.16 -17.88
N GLU A 130 -22.67 8.03 -18.37
CA GLU A 130 -21.30 7.73 -18.74
C GLU A 130 -20.25 8.08 -17.66
N ILE A 131 -20.59 8.96 -16.70
CA ILE A 131 -19.63 9.52 -15.72
C ILE A 131 -20.11 9.23 -14.30
N LYS A 132 -19.30 8.46 -13.55
CA LYS A 132 -19.58 8.08 -12.18
C LYS A 132 -18.47 8.57 -11.25
N LEU A 133 -18.80 9.50 -10.37
CA LEU A 133 -17.85 9.90 -9.34
C LEU A 133 -17.83 8.85 -8.23
N TYR A 134 -16.66 8.57 -7.65
CA TYR A 134 -16.58 7.72 -6.48
C TYR A 134 -15.73 8.36 -5.39
N ALA A 135 -16.06 8.03 -4.15
CA ALA A 135 -15.30 8.38 -2.97
C ALA A 135 -15.33 7.22 -1.98
N GLY A 136 -14.19 6.83 -1.43
CA GLY A 136 -14.10 5.68 -0.54
C GLY A 136 -12.88 5.70 0.35
N ALA A 137 -12.86 4.76 1.29
CA ALA A 137 -11.71 4.41 2.10
C ALA A 137 -11.12 3.08 1.60
N ARG A 138 -9.80 2.99 1.64
CA ARG A 138 -9.04 1.78 1.33
C ARG A 138 -8.10 1.41 2.46
N TYR A 139 -8.00 0.13 2.73
CA TYR A 139 -6.95 -0.47 3.55
C TYR A 139 -6.12 -1.41 2.67
N PHE A 140 -4.87 -1.05 2.43
CA PHE A 140 -3.89 -1.89 1.73
C PHE A 140 -2.95 -2.56 2.73
N GLY A 141 -2.57 -3.79 2.47
CA GLY A 141 -1.56 -4.53 3.21
C GLY A 141 -0.66 -5.37 2.30
N SER A 142 0.60 -5.55 2.69
CA SER A 142 1.50 -6.53 2.08
C SER A 142 2.44 -7.16 3.10
N TYR A 143 2.78 -8.42 2.86
CA TYR A 143 3.70 -9.20 3.70
C TYR A 143 4.58 -10.13 2.87
N GLY A 144 5.65 -10.64 3.48
CA GLY A 144 6.54 -11.65 2.89
C GLY A 144 7.69 -11.08 2.05
N ALA A 145 7.75 -9.76 1.85
CA ALA A 145 8.93 -9.13 1.28
C ALA A 145 10.06 -9.11 2.32
N SER A 146 11.21 -9.70 1.98
CA SER A 146 12.38 -9.67 2.86
C SER A 146 13.71 -9.51 2.16
N PHE A 147 14.61 -8.82 2.86
CA PHE A 147 15.83 -8.19 2.34
C PHE A 147 17.04 -8.41 3.26
N ASN A 148 18.22 -8.13 2.73
CA ASN A 148 19.46 -8.12 3.49
C ASN A 148 19.74 -6.73 4.07
N LYS A 149 20.37 -6.69 5.26
CA LYS A 149 20.58 -5.47 6.04
C LYS A 149 21.76 -4.63 5.55
N GLU A 150 22.88 -5.28 5.23
CA GLU A 150 24.15 -4.60 4.86
C GLU A 150 24.96 -5.32 3.78
N ALA A 151 24.93 -6.66 3.70
CA ALA A 151 25.64 -7.46 2.71
C ALA A 151 24.73 -8.53 2.10
N VAL A 152 25.04 -9.01 0.88
CA VAL A 152 24.25 -10.08 0.25
C VAL A 152 24.48 -11.41 0.99
N SER A 153 23.53 -11.80 1.84
CA SER A 153 23.53 -13.04 2.61
C SER A 153 22.44 -14.00 2.11
N ALA A 154 22.62 -15.30 2.35
CA ALA A 154 21.57 -16.31 2.17
C ALA A 154 20.46 -16.17 3.24
N THR A 155 20.78 -15.54 4.37
CA THR A 155 19.86 -15.30 5.49
C THR A 155 19.29 -13.88 5.34
N LYS A 156 17.99 -13.78 5.02
CA LYS A 156 17.28 -12.50 4.98
C LYS A 156 17.04 -11.98 6.40
N GLU A 157 17.29 -10.71 6.64
CA GLU A 157 17.29 -10.13 8.00
C GLU A 157 16.24 -9.04 8.22
N ILE A 158 15.66 -8.50 7.14
CA ILE A 158 14.62 -7.45 7.21
C ILE A 158 13.34 -8.00 6.57
N ASN A 159 12.22 -7.96 7.29
CA ASN A 159 10.89 -8.25 6.74
C ASN A 159 10.05 -6.98 6.69
N VAL A 160 9.48 -6.68 5.52
CA VAL A 160 8.69 -5.47 5.31
C VAL A 160 7.21 -5.83 5.35
N LEU A 161 6.52 -5.29 6.36
CA LEU A 161 5.07 -5.28 6.46
C LEU A 161 4.58 -3.87 6.14
N TYR A 162 4.02 -3.71 4.94
CA TYR A 162 3.48 -2.44 4.52
C TYR A 162 1.96 -2.46 4.66
N SER A 163 1.41 -1.49 5.37
CA SER A 163 -0.03 -1.27 5.40
C SER A 163 -0.33 0.22 5.32
N ALA A 164 -1.37 0.58 4.58
CA ALA A 164 -1.80 1.97 4.42
C ALA A 164 -3.33 2.06 4.48
N VAL A 165 -3.81 3.08 5.18
CA VAL A 165 -5.21 3.54 5.11
C VAL A 165 -5.22 4.81 4.29
N GLY A 166 -6.07 4.88 3.28
CA GLY A 166 -6.20 6.05 2.41
C GLY A 166 -7.64 6.35 2.05
N ALA A 167 -7.90 7.60 1.64
CA ALA A 167 -9.09 7.95 0.91
C ALA A 167 -8.80 7.85 -0.59
N GLU A 168 -9.77 7.37 -1.37
CA GLU A 168 -9.74 7.38 -2.83
C GLU A 168 -10.92 8.19 -3.35
N ALA A 169 -10.69 8.93 -4.43
CA ALA A 169 -11.74 9.60 -5.18
C ALA A 169 -11.38 9.63 -6.66
N GLY A 170 -12.38 9.53 -7.53
CA GLY A 170 -12.16 9.51 -8.98
C GLY A 170 -13.45 9.62 -9.77
N VAL A 171 -13.30 9.38 -11.08
CA VAL A 171 -14.30 9.50 -12.15
C VAL A 171 -14.39 8.18 -12.91
#